data_AF-A0A1H3DZV9-F1
#
_entry.id   AF-A0A1H3DZV9-F1
#
_cell.length_a   1.000
_cell.length_b   1.000
_cell.length_c   1.000
_cell.angle_alpha   90.00
_cell.angle_beta   90.00
_cell.angle_gamma   90.00
#
_symmetry.space_group_name_H-M   'P 1'
#
loop_
_entity.id
_entity.type
_entity.pdbx_description
1 polymer ?
#
loop_
_entity_poly.entity_id
_entity_poly.type
_entity_poly.pdbx_seq_one_letter_code
_entity_poly.pdbx_strand_id
1 'polypeptide(L)'
;MSRADQARVTKEASAELIAKFPKVASLPRDSRGLPVPANVGRDPVNGRPVFATSDLNKEIDLLCDGKCAVTGTKFDTDDVWFISTPDLALYPFGLCLDAPVCGEAKDFSLQVCPYFSLKNYQALSSEQKDAMSRNRQGVDPIKEFVQPTKFAAVRVRGFQVQPTASGMRYLPSRRYTRVEFWKERSCEQVAEGAELDLLLNENFQIADGIFQKVKWPDWAHASFNGNLNGLWPWNIPGARDILLQAAREALAK
;
A
#
# COMPACT_ATOMS: atom_id res chain seq x y z
N MET A 1 33.43 -0.68 3.85
CA MET A 1 32.59 -0.35 5.01
C MET A 1 32.14 -1.65 5.64
N SER A 2 32.31 -1.86 6.96
CA SER A 2 31.89 -3.13 7.57
C SER A 2 30.37 -3.26 7.62
N ARG A 3 29.83 -4.47 7.77
CA ARG A 3 28.38 -4.68 7.98
C ARG A 3 27.87 -3.95 9.23
N ALA A 4 28.71 -3.84 10.27
CA ALA A 4 28.39 -3.10 11.48
C ALA A 4 28.30 -1.59 11.20
N ASP A 5 29.20 -1.05 10.38
CA ASP A 5 29.16 0.37 9.97
C ASP A 5 27.95 0.67 9.09
N GLN A 6 27.62 -0.21 8.13
CA GLN A 6 26.41 -0.09 7.31
C GLN A 6 25.15 -0.10 8.17
N ALA A 7 25.06 -1.01 9.14
CA ALA A 7 23.92 -1.08 10.06
C ALA A 7 23.81 0.19 10.92
N ARG A 8 24.94 0.71 11.43
CA ARG A 8 24.98 1.93 12.23
C ARG A 8 24.55 3.16 11.42
N VAL A 9 25.14 3.37 10.24
CA VAL A 9 24.80 4.50 9.36
C VAL A 9 23.33 4.43 8.90
N THR A 10 22.84 3.22 8.57
CA THR A 10 21.42 3.03 8.21
C THR A 10 20.51 3.36 9.39
N LYS A 11 20.88 2.96 10.61
CA LYS A 11 20.11 3.22 11.82
C LYS A 11 20.07 4.72 12.15
N GLU A 12 21.19 5.42 12.07
CA GLU A 12 21.28 6.87 12.30
C GLU A 12 20.45 7.64 11.26
N ALA A 13 20.63 7.34 9.96
CA ALA A 13 19.86 7.97 8.89
C ALA A 13 18.35 7.68 8.99
N SER A 14 17.97 6.47 9.43
CA SER A 14 16.56 6.11 9.63
C SER A 14 15.95 6.85 10.83
N ALA A 15 16.71 7.09 11.90
CA ALA A 15 16.19 7.72 13.12
C ALA A 15 15.75 9.17 12.87
N GLU A 16 16.56 9.96 12.16
CA GLU A 16 16.21 11.33 11.78
C GLU A 16 14.96 11.37 10.89
N LEU A 17 14.86 10.42 9.96
CA LEU A 17 13.72 10.33 9.07
C LEU A 17 12.45 9.94 9.84
N ILE A 18 12.52 8.93 10.70
CA ILE A 18 11.41 8.49 11.55
C ILE A 18 10.91 9.63 12.45
N ALA A 19 11.80 10.46 12.99
CA ALA A 19 11.42 11.58 13.85
C ALA A 19 10.52 12.62 13.17
N LYS A 20 10.54 12.69 11.83
CA LYS A 20 9.65 13.56 11.04
C LYS A 20 8.21 13.04 10.94
N PHE A 21 7.96 11.79 11.35
CA PHE A 21 6.68 11.10 11.24
C PHE A 21 6.22 10.62 12.63
N PRO A 22 5.49 11.44 13.40
CA PRO A 22 5.15 11.14 14.80
C PRO A 22 4.35 9.85 15.03
N LYS A 23 3.36 9.54 14.18
CA LYS A 23 2.59 8.29 14.28
C LYS A 23 3.50 7.08 14.02
N VAL A 24 4.40 7.15 13.04
CA VAL A 24 5.39 6.10 12.78
C VAL A 24 6.44 6.03 13.91
N ALA A 25 6.84 7.18 14.43
CA ALA A 25 7.79 7.26 15.53
C ALA A 25 7.28 6.58 16.80
N SER A 26 5.96 6.58 17.02
CA SER A 26 5.30 5.91 18.15
C SER A 26 5.25 4.38 18.06
N LEU A 27 5.53 3.80 16.88
CA LEU A 27 5.44 2.35 16.68
C LEU A 27 6.50 1.57 17.48
N PRO A 28 6.18 0.35 17.94
CA PRO A 28 7.18 -0.57 18.50
C PRO A 28 8.37 -0.73 17.58
N ARG A 29 9.56 -0.95 18.16
CA ARG A 29 10.80 -1.16 17.40
C ARG A 29 11.19 -2.62 17.37
N ASP A 30 11.76 -3.05 16.25
CA ASP A 30 12.46 -4.34 16.19
C ASP A 30 13.88 -4.22 16.79
N SER A 31 14.64 -5.33 16.79
CA SER A 31 16.01 -5.37 17.32
C SER A 31 17.01 -4.49 16.54
N ARG A 32 16.65 -4.03 15.33
CA ARG A 32 17.46 -3.10 14.53
C ARG A 32 17.14 -1.64 14.87
N GLY A 33 16.05 -1.38 15.58
CA GLY A 33 15.54 -0.05 15.90
C GLY A 33 14.57 0.50 14.85
N LEU A 34 14.07 -0.35 13.93
CA LEU A 34 13.12 0.05 12.89
C LEU A 34 11.68 -0.04 13.39
N PRO A 35 10.77 0.88 12.99
CA PRO A 35 9.35 0.80 13.31
C PRO A 35 8.75 -0.49 12.77
N VAL A 36 7.93 -1.15 13.59
CA VAL A 36 7.16 -2.33 13.20
C VAL A 36 5.73 -1.89 12.86
N PRO A 37 5.30 -1.97 11.59
CA PRO A 37 3.93 -1.65 11.19
C PRO A 37 2.88 -2.47 11.95
N ALA A 38 1.69 -1.91 12.14
CA ALA A 38 0.62 -2.52 12.95
C ALA A 38 0.06 -3.81 12.34
N ASN A 39 0.03 -3.93 11.02
CA ASN A 39 -0.45 -5.12 10.30
C ASN A 39 0.60 -6.22 10.10
N VAL A 40 1.84 -6.02 10.57
CA VAL A 40 2.93 -7.00 10.37
C VAL A 40 2.72 -8.24 11.23
N GLY A 41 2.86 -9.40 10.58
CA GLY A 41 2.87 -10.71 11.22
C GLY A 41 4.06 -10.92 12.14
N ARG A 42 3.94 -11.88 13.05
CA ARG A 42 5.04 -12.29 13.93
C ARG A 42 5.29 -13.78 13.74
N ASP A 43 6.56 -14.15 13.78
CA ASP A 43 6.98 -15.54 13.81
C ASP A 43 6.38 -16.23 15.06
N PRO A 44 5.68 -17.36 14.91
CA PRO A 44 4.99 -18.00 16.01
C PRO A 44 5.94 -18.66 17.03
N VAL A 45 7.18 -18.94 16.65
CA VAL A 45 8.18 -19.61 17.51
C VAL A 45 8.94 -18.58 18.35
N ASN A 46 9.37 -17.47 17.74
CA ASN A 46 10.27 -16.51 18.39
C ASN A 46 9.68 -15.09 18.54
N GLY A 47 8.44 -14.85 18.06
CA GLY A 47 7.72 -13.59 18.21
C GLY A 47 8.27 -12.41 17.39
N ARG A 48 9.30 -12.62 16.56
CA ARG A 48 9.93 -11.56 15.77
C ARG A 48 9.01 -11.10 14.64
N PRO A 49 8.98 -9.80 14.33
CA PRO A 49 8.19 -9.28 13.22
C PRO A 49 8.68 -9.81 11.87
N VAL A 50 7.75 -10.27 11.03
CA VAL A 50 8.01 -10.74 9.67
C VAL A 50 7.46 -9.71 8.69
N PHE A 51 8.31 -8.75 8.32
CA PHE A 51 7.93 -7.60 7.47
C PHE A 51 7.43 -7.99 6.07
N ALA A 52 7.70 -9.21 5.61
CA ALA A 52 7.24 -9.72 4.31
C ALA A 52 5.80 -10.27 4.35
N THR A 53 5.19 -10.41 5.53
CA THR A 53 3.86 -11.00 5.68
C THR A 53 2.95 -10.06 6.47
N SER A 54 1.86 -9.62 5.83
CA SER A 54 0.72 -9.04 6.53
C SER A 54 -0.04 -10.15 7.26
N ASP A 55 -0.37 -9.94 8.53
CA ASP A 55 -1.30 -10.80 9.25
C ASP A 55 -2.72 -10.45 8.83
N LEU A 56 -3.38 -11.34 8.06
CA LEU A 56 -4.70 -11.10 7.48
C LEU A 56 -5.75 -10.78 8.54
N ASN A 57 -5.73 -11.46 9.69
CA ASN A 57 -6.68 -11.21 10.76
C ASN A 57 -6.46 -9.83 11.36
N LYS A 58 -5.19 -9.46 11.64
CA LYS A 58 -4.87 -8.12 12.13
C LYS A 58 -5.23 -7.03 11.12
N GLU A 59 -5.02 -7.29 9.84
CA GLU A 59 -5.39 -6.34 8.78
C GLU A 59 -6.90 -6.13 8.74
N ILE A 60 -7.70 -7.19 8.83
CA ILE A 60 -9.16 -7.10 8.90
C ILE A 60 -9.60 -6.35 10.18
N ASP A 61 -8.98 -6.64 11.32
CA ASP A 61 -9.27 -5.95 12.58
C ASP A 61 -8.97 -4.45 12.49
N LEU A 62 -7.78 -4.09 11.99
CA LEU A 62 -7.38 -2.69 11.77
C LEU A 62 -8.33 -1.99 10.79
N LEU A 63 -8.65 -2.65 9.67
CA LEU A 63 -9.58 -2.13 8.68
C LEU A 63 -10.94 -1.87 9.30
N CYS A 64 -11.53 -2.85 10.00
CA CYS A 64 -12.87 -2.73 10.57
C CYS A 64 -12.92 -1.76 11.76
N ASP A 65 -11.79 -1.51 12.43
CA ASP A 65 -11.64 -0.47 13.45
C ASP A 65 -11.43 0.93 12.86
N GLY A 66 -11.38 1.06 11.53
CA GLY A 66 -11.08 2.31 10.84
C GLY A 66 -9.67 2.81 11.17
N LYS A 67 -8.68 1.93 11.22
CA LYS A 67 -7.29 2.23 11.55
C LYS A 67 -6.35 2.01 10.37
N CYS A 68 -5.33 2.85 10.28
CA CYS A 68 -4.23 2.73 9.34
C CYS A 68 -3.47 1.40 9.52
N ALA A 69 -3.27 0.68 8.42
CA ALA A 69 -2.58 -0.61 8.44
C ALA A 69 -1.13 -0.53 8.95
N VAL A 70 -0.47 0.61 8.72
CA VAL A 70 0.93 0.83 9.13
C VAL A 70 1.02 1.38 10.55
N THR A 71 0.30 2.46 10.86
CA THR A 71 0.47 3.15 12.14
C THR A 71 -0.46 2.64 13.25
N GLY A 72 -1.53 1.92 12.90
CA GLY A 72 -2.58 1.50 13.85
C GLY A 72 -3.43 2.66 14.39
N THR A 73 -3.21 3.89 13.92
CA THR A 73 -3.99 5.06 14.31
C THR A 73 -5.30 5.15 13.53
N LYS A 74 -6.34 5.76 14.11
CA LYS A 74 -7.62 5.95 13.41
C LYS A 74 -7.43 6.78 12.13
N PHE A 75 -8.12 6.42 11.07
CA PHE A 75 -8.21 7.22 9.86
C PHE A 75 -8.96 8.51 10.14
N ASP A 76 -8.45 9.58 9.53
CA ASP A 76 -9.28 10.68 9.10
C ASP A 76 -9.80 10.31 7.70
N THR A 77 -11.11 10.43 7.46
CA THR A 77 -11.73 10.07 6.19
C THR A 77 -11.23 10.92 5.03
N ASP A 78 -10.70 12.11 5.30
CA ASP A 78 -10.08 12.98 4.30
C ASP A 78 -8.58 12.67 4.08
N ASP A 79 -8.02 11.69 4.79
CA ASP A 79 -6.60 11.29 4.75
C ASP A 79 -6.44 9.76 4.60
N VAL A 80 -7.22 9.16 3.71
CA VAL A 80 -7.12 7.73 3.37
C VAL A 80 -6.44 7.54 2.02
N TRP A 81 -5.33 6.83 2.03
CA TRP A 81 -4.45 6.66 0.88
C TRP A 81 -4.23 5.19 0.53
N PHE A 82 -4.08 4.93 -0.75
CA PHE A 82 -3.49 3.70 -1.27
C PHE A 82 -2.19 4.03 -1.99
N ILE A 83 -1.20 3.14 -1.87
CA ILE A 83 0.05 3.19 -2.64
C ILE A 83 0.03 2.05 -3.65
N SER A 84 0.38 2.34 -4.89
CA SER A 84 0.54 1.34 -5.94
C SER A 84 1.52 1.83 -7.00
N THR A 85 1.64 1.13 -8.12
CA THR A 85 2.32 1.63 -9.31
C THR A 85 1.38 2.55 -10.11
N PRO A 86 1.88 3.54 -10.88
CA PRO A 86 1.03 4.46 -11.65
C PRO A 86 0.06 3.77 -12.59
N ASP A 87 0.49 2.69 -13.25
CA ASP A 87 -0.33 1.90 -14.15
C ASP A 87 -1.53 1.29 -13.42
N LEU A 88 -1.34 0.69 -12.24
CA LEU A 88 -2.43 0.11 -11.43
C LEU A 88 -3.30 1.17 -10.75
N ALA A 89 -2.67 2.24 -10.26
CA ALA A 89 -3.34 3.34 -9.59
C ALA A 89 -4.30 4.11 -10.50
N LEU A 90 -4.01 4.15 -11.81
CA LEU A 90 -4.83 4.79 -12.84
C LEU A 90 -5.60 3.79 -13.71
N TYR A 91 -5.28 2.49 -13.64
CA TYR A 91 -5.95 1.47 -14.45
C TYR A 91 -7.47 1.48 -14.25
N PRO A 92 -8.29 1.24 -15.25
CA PRO A 92 -9.73 1.39 -15.08
C PRO A 92 -10.33 0.49 -13.97
N PHE A 93 -9.79 -0.71 -13.82
CA PHE A 93 -10.18 -1.67 -12.78
C PHE A 93 -9.20 -1.69 -11.60
N GLY A 94 -8.49 -0.59 -11.39
CA GLY A 94 -7.29 -0.57 -10.57
C GLY A 94 -7.52 -1.14 -9.19
N LEU A 95 -6.74 -2.18 -8.95
CA LEU A 95 -6.80 -3.04 -7.79
C LEU A 95 -5.73 -2.59 -6.80
N CYS A 96 -6.13 -2.31 -5.57
CA CYS A 96 -5.15 -2.14 -4.49
C CYS A 96 -5.09 -3.46 -3.72
N LEU A 97 -3.92 -4.11 -3.76
CA LEU A 97 -3.66 -5.34 -2.99
C LEU A 97 -3.25 -5.03 -1.55
N ASP A 98 -2.76 -3.82 -1.35
CA ASP A 98 -2.24 -3.34 -0.09
C ASP A 98 -3.30 -2.54 0.67
N ALA A 99 -3.27 -2.68 1.99
CA ALA A 99 -4.22 -2.04 2.87
C ALA A 99 -4.07 -0.52 2.86
N PRO A 100 -5.16 0.23 3.12
CA PRO A 100 -5.10 1.68 3.15
C PRO A 100 -4.17 2.18 4.26
N VAL A 101 -3.58 3.34 4.03
CA VAL A 101 -2.66 4.02 4.95
C VAL A 101 -3.04 5.48 5.13
N CYS A 102 -2.69 6.08 6.27
CA CYS A 102 -2.85 7.52 6.47
C CYS A 102 -1.74 8.29 5.74
N GLY A 103 -1.90 9.60 5.53
CA GLY A 103 -0.94 10.43 4.78
C GLY A 103 0.48 10.35 5.34
N GLU A 104 0.62 10.39 6.65
CA GLU A 104 1.93 10.24 7.30
C GLU A 104 2.61 8.89 6.99
N ALA A 105 1.83 7.80 7.05
CA ALA A 105 2.34 6.47 6.73
C ALA A 105 2.66 6.35 5.23
N LYS A 106 1.87 7.01 4.37
CA LYS A 106 2.14 7.09 2.94
C LYS A 106 3.48 7.76 2.67
N ASP A 107 3.72 8.94 3.25
CA ASP A 107 4.97 9.68 3.08
C ASP A 107 6.16 8.90 3.62
N PHE A 108 6.03 8.33 4.81
CA PHE A 108 7.08 7.50 5.40
C PHE A 108 7.42 6.31 4.51
N SER A 109 6.41 5.56 4.05
CA SER A 109 6.62 4.40 3.17
C SER A 109 7.35 4.81 1.90
N LEU A 110 6.90 5.85 1.20
CA LEU A 110 7.48 6.26 -0.08
C LEU A 110 8.89 6.87 0.06
N GLN A 111 9.21 7.52 1.18
CA GLN A 111 10.54 8.09 1.42
C GLN A 111 11.56 7.08 1.95
N VAL A 112 11.14 6.11 2.75
CA VAL A 112 12.05 5.15 3.40
C VAL A 112 12.27 3.93 2.51
N CYS A 113 11.18 3.27 2.14
CA CYS A 113 11.20 2.08 1.30
C CYS A 113 9.78 1.84 0.78
N PRO A 114 9.48 2.25 -0.47
CA PRO A 114 8.14 2.15 -1.04
C PRO A 114 7.66 0.69 -1.11
N TYR A 115 8.59 -0.27 -1.09
CA TYR A 115 8.31 -1.70 -1.08
C TYR A 115 7.76 -2.25 0.24
N PHE A 116 7.89 -1.53 1.37
CA PHE A 116 7.26 -1.96 2.64
C PHE A 116 5.75 -2.06 2.57
N SER A 117 5.15 -1.33 1.62
CA SER A 117 3.69 -1.34 1.45
C SER A 117 3.21 -2.46 0.53
N LEU A 118 4.08 -3.20 -0.18
CA LEU A 118 3.67 -4.21 -1.19
C LEU A 118 3.65 -5.64 -0.60
N LYS A 119 2.48 -6.29 -0.54
CA LYS A 119 2.25 -7.63 0.05
C LYS A 119 3.04 -8.81 -0.54
N ASN A 120 3.71 -8.64 -1.68
CA ASN A 120 4.49 -9.70 -2.33
C ASN A 120 6.00 -9.46 -2.32
N TYR A 121 6.47 -8.52 -1.50
CA TYR A 121 7.89 -8.27 -1.37
C TYR A 121 8.54 -9.31 -0.46
N GLN A 122 8.98 -10.41 -1.06
CA GLN A 122 9.91 -11.34 -0.41
C GLN A 122 11.12 -10.54 0.08
N ALA A 123 11.59 -10.84 1.29
CA ALA A 123 12.70 -10.14 1.92
C ALA A 123 13.82 -9.87 0.91
N LEU A 124 14.29 -8.63 0.83
CA LEU A 124 15.43 -8.23 0.01
C LEU A 124 16.53 -9.28 0.13
N SER A 125 16.85 -9.96 -0.98
CA SER A 125 17.98 -10.87 -1.03
C SER A 125 19.24 -10.12 -0.63
N SER A 126 20.27 -10.84 -0.19
CA SER A 126 21.56 -10.21 0.12
C SER A 126 22.08 -9.41 -1.07
N GLU A 127 21.87 -9.90 -2.31
CA GLU A 127 22.22 -9.13 -3.52
C GLU A 127 21.38 -7.86 -3.68
N GLN A 128 20.08 -7.88 -3.37
CA GLN A 128 19.24 -6.68 -3.49
C GLN A 128 19.56 -5.63 -2.42
N LYS A 129 19.95 -6.05 -1.21
CA LYS A 129 20.46 -5.15 -0.17
C LYS A 129 21.78 -4.50 -0.59
N ASP A 130 22.66 -5.28 -1.22
CA ASP A 130 23.93 -4.79 -1.74
C ASP A 130 23.74 -3.89 -2.98
N ALA A 131 22.78 -4.19 -3.85
CA ALA A 131 22.43 -3.38 -5.02
C ALA A 131 21.90 -1.98 -4.63
N MET A 132 21.18 -1.88 -3.51
CA MET A 132 20.73 -0.61 -2.95
C MET A 132 21.84 0.23 -2.32
N SER A 133 23.07 -0.29 -2.18
CA SER A 133 24.20 0.36 -1.49
C SER A 133 25.21 1.11 -2.40
N ARG A 134 24.89 1.24 -3.70
CA ARG A 134 25.59 1.93 -4.82
C ARG A 134 26.51 1.06 -5.69
N ASN A 135 26.26 1.19 -6.99
CA ASN A 135 27.10 0.90 -8.17
C ASN A 135 27.78 -0.48 -8.28
N ARG A 136 27.24 -1.34 -9.16
CA ARG A 136 28.00 -1.90 -10.31
C ARG A 136 27.12 -2.70 -11.28
N GLN A 137 27.50 -2.58 -12.55
CA GLN A 137 26.92 -3.21 -13.73
C GLN A 137 27.05 -4.74 -13.72
N GLY A 138 26.05 -5.40 -14.31
CA GLY A 138 26.22 -6.65 -15.05
C GLY A 138 25.88 -7.93 -14.30
N VAL A 139 24.59 -8.30 -14.28
CA VAL A 139 24.12 -9.71 -14.25
C VAL A 139 22.75 -9.78 -14.95
N ASP A 140 22.62 -10.68 -15.93
CA ASP A 140 21.41 -10.95 -16.76
C ASP A 140 20.54 -12.08 -16.12
N PRO A 141 19.26 -12.29 -16.49
CA PRO A 141 18.16 -12.14 -15.56
C PRO A 141 17.41 -13.45 -15.32
N ILE A 142 17.31 -13.87 -14.06
CA ILE A 142 16.30 -14.87 -13.68
C ILE A 142 14.98 -14.11 -13.51
N LYS A 143 14.10 -14.20 -14.52
CA LYS A 143 12.70 -13.70 -14.56
C LYS A 143 12.52 -12.40 -13.77
N GLU A 144 12.90 -11.28 -14.39
CA GLU A 144 12.85 -9.93 -13.81
C GLU A 144 11.48 -9.63 -13.20
N PHE A 145 11.38 -9.75 -11.87
CA PHE A 145 10.59 -8.80 -11.11
C PHE A 145 11.30 -7.44 -11.25
N VAL A 146 10.99 -6.72 -12.34
CA VAL A 146 11.46 -5.34 -12.53
C VAL A 146 10.96 -4.54 -11.33
N GLN A 147 11.88 -4.11 -10.47
CA GLN A 147 11.54 -3.29 -9.32
C GLN A 147 10.88 -2.00 -9.83
N PRO A 148 9.63 -1.67 -9.43
CA PRO A 148 9.01 -0.43 -9.84
C PRO A 148 9.85 0.74 -9.35
N THR A 149 10.30 1.59 -10.27
CA THR A 149 11.03 2.82 -9.95
C THR A 149 10.08 4.00 -9.71
N LYS A 150 8.81 3.81 -10.06
CA LYS A 150 7.73 4.80 -9.94
C LYS A 150 6.58 4.22 -9.14
N PHE A 151 6.03 5.06 -8.27
CA PHE A 151 4.87 4.77 -7.45
C PHE A 151 3.84 5.87 -7.62
N ALA A 152 2.60 5.55 -7.32
CA ALA A 152 1.50 6.49 -7.22
C ALA A 152 0.83 6.31 -5.86
N ALA A 153 0.62 7.41 -5.15
CA ALA A 153 -0.23 7.46 -3.97
C ALA A 153 -1.55 8.13 -4.35
N VAL A 154 -2.66 7.44 -4.11
CA VAL A 154 -4.00 7.94 -4.44
C VAL A 154 -4.79 8.17 -3.17
N ARG A 155 -5.30 9.38 -3.00
CA ARG A 155 -6.19 9.76 -1.90
C ARG A 155 -7.64 9.53 -2.32
N VAL A 156 -8.36 8.72 -1.56
CA VAL A 156 -9.68 8.21 -1.94
C VAL A 156 -10.79 8.81 -1.08
N ARG A 157 -12.02 8.75 -1.57
CA ARG A 157 -13.24 9.18 -0.85
C ARG A 157 -14.06 8.02 -0.28
N GLY A 158 -13.59 6.80 -0.44
CA GLY A 158 -14.28 5.57 -0.07
C GLY A 158 -13.81 4.41 -0.91
N PHE A 159 -14.11 3.20 -0.47
CA PHE A 159 -13.69 1.97 -1.13
C PHE A 159 -14.54 0.76 -0.68
N GLN A 160 -14.54 -0.28 -1.50
CA GLN A 160 -15.02 -1.60 -1.12
C GLN A 160 -13.83 -2.53 -0.86
N VAL A 161 -14.10 -3.62 -0.15
CA VAL A 161 -13.10 -4.64 0.15
C VAL A 161 -13.67 -6.03 -0.12
N GLN A 162 -12.84 -6.91 -0.65
CA GLN A 162 -13.18 -8.29 -0.95
C GLN A 162 -12.05 -9.23 -0.45
N PRO A 163 -12.35 -10.24 0.37
CA PRO A 163 -11.38 -11.27 0.69
C PRO A 163 -11.06 -12.14 -0.53
N THR A 164 -9.82 -12.59 -0.64
CA THR A 164 -9.32 -13.50 -1.66
C THR A 164 -8.50 -14.62 -1.00
N ALA A 165 -8.21 -15.69 -1.74
CA ALA A 165 -7.33 -16.76 -1.25
C ALA A 165 -5.92 -16.26 -0.88
N SER A 166 -5.52 -15.11 -1.44
CA SER A 166 -4.21 -14.48 -1.24
C SER A 166 -4.24 -13.27 -0.30
N GLY A 167 -5.36 -12.99 0.38
CA GLY A 167 -5.48 -11.88 1.33
C GLY A 167 -6.70 -10.99 1.10
N MET A 168 -6.51 -9.67 1.13
CA MET A 168 -7.58 -8.68 0.91
C MET A 168 -7.36 -7.96 -0.41
N ARG A 169 -8.46 -7.67 -1.08
CA ARG A 169 -8.55 -6.86 -2.28
C ARG A 169 -9.31 -5.58 -1.97
N TYR A 170 -8.70 -4.44 -2.26
CA TYR A 170 -9.29 -3.13 -2.05
C TYR A 170 -9.68 -2.49 -3.39
N LEU A 171 -10.91 -2.00 -3.44
CA LEU A 171 -11.55 -1.45 -4.63
C LEU A 171 -11.90 0.01 -4.35
N PRO A 172 -10.96 0.94 -4.54
CA PRO A 172 -11.16 2.34 -4.23
C PRO A 172 -12.17 3.00 -5.17
N SER A 173 -12.89 4.02 -4.69
CA SER A 173 -13.56 4.98 -5.55
C SER A 173 -12.53 5.65 -6.46
N ARG A 174 -12.77 5.66 -7.78
CA ARG A 174 -11.90 6.35 -8.74
C ARG A 174 -12.09 7.87 -8.75
N ARG A 175 -13.02 8.41 -7.97
CA ARG A 175 -13.14 9.85 -7.73
C ARG A 175 -12.14 10.30 -6.67
N TYR A 176 -10.85 10.11 -6.99
CA TYR A 176 -9.74 10.51 -6.14
C TYR A 176 -9.79 12.01 -5.86
N THR A 177 -9.28 12.41 -4.70
CA THR A 177 -9.11 13.82 -4.34
C THR A 177 -7.71 14.34 -4.63
N ARG A 178 -6.74 13.43 -4.75
CA ARG A 178 -5.33 13.73 -4.98
C ARG A 178 -4.61 12.49 -5.48
N VAL A 179 -3.69 12.69 -6.41
CA VAL A 179 -2.74 11.66 -6.84
C VAL A 179 -1.34 12.26 -6.75
N GLU A 180 -0.42 11.54 -6.11
CA GLU A 180 0.98 11.90 -6.07
C GLU A 180 1.79 10.86 -6.83
N PHE A 181 2.63 11.32 -7.76
CA PHE A 181 3.56 10.47 -8.49
C PHE A 181 4.94 10.59 -7.86
N TRP A 182 5.46 9.44 -7.45
CA TRP A 182 6.72 9.32 -6.76
C TRP A 182 7.71 8.57 -7.63
N LYS A 183 8.94 9.03 -7.65
CA LYS A 183 10.06 8.32 -8.23
C LYS A 183 11.17 8.24 -7.19
N GLU A 184 11.67 7.02 -6.97
CA GLU A 184 12.61 6.72 -5.90
C GLU A 184 12.07 7.11 -4.51
N ARG A 185 12.41 8.32 -4.03
CA ARG A 185 12.03 8.86 -2.71
C ARG A 185 11.46 10.28 -2.78
N SER A 186 11.18 10.76 -4.00
CA SER A 186 10.75 12.13 -4.26
C SER A 186 9.39 12.14 -4.94
N CYS A 187 8.49 12.99 -4.45
CA CYS A 187 7.25 13.31 -5.14
C CYS A 187 7.58 14.23 -6.33
N GLU A 188 7.42 13.74 -7.55
CA GLU A 188 7.73 14.49 -8.77
C GLU A 188 6.54 15.31 -9.26
N GLN A 189 5.32 14.79 -9.08
CA GLN A 189 4.10 15.44 -9.55
C GLN A 189 2.95 15.19 -8.57
N VAL A 190 2.10 16.19 -8.40
CA VAL A 190 0.84 16.09 -7.67
C VAL A 190 -0.26 16.55 -8.60
N ALA A 191 -1.28 15.71 -8.80
CA ALA A 191 -2.50 16.05 -9.55
C ALA A 191 -3.67 16.19 -8.57
N GLU A 192 -4.36 17.33 -8.62
CA GLU A 192 -5.55 17.66 -7.83
C GLU A 192 -6.55 18.47 -8.67
N GLY A 193 -7.82 18.52 -8.24
CA GLY A 193 -8.85 19.34 -8.88
C GLY A 193 -9.00 19.03 -10.38
N ALA A 194 -9.02 20.08 -11.20
CA ALA A 194 -9.25 19.96 -12.64
C ALA A 194 -8.17 19.13 -13.38
N GLU A 195 -6.90 19.19 -12.94
CA GLU A 195 -5.82 18.39 -13.54
C GLU A 195 -6.08 16.90 -13.30
N LEU A 196 -6.47 16.55 -12.08
CA LEU A 196 -6.81 15.17 -11.74
C LEU A 196 -8.05 14.68 -12.50
N ASP A 197 -9.07 15.53 -12.65
CA ASP A 197 -10.26 15.18 -13.42
C ASP A 197 -9.91 14.89 -14.90
N LEU A 198 -9.03 15.70 -15.51
CA LEU A 198 -8.55 15.46 -16.86
C LEU A 198 -7.77 14.14 -16.96
N LEU A 199 -6.80 13.93 -16.07
CA LEU A 199 -6.00 12.70 -16.02
C LEU A 199 -6.89 11.45 -15.90
N LEU A 200 -7.88 11.48 -15.01
CA LEU A 200 -8.81 10.37 -14.81
C LEU A 200 -9.66 10.13 -16.06
N ASN A 201 -10.19 11.20 -16.67
CA ASN A 201 -11.01 11.09 -17.88
C ASN A 201 -10.23 10.52 -19.08
N GLU A 202 -8.96 10.93 -19.27
CA GLU A 202 -8.09 10.36 -20.32
C GLU A 202 -7.89 8.85 -20.11
N ASN A 203 -7.60 8.43 -18.87
CA ASN A 203 -7.47 7.02 -18.53
C ASN A 203 -8.78 6.25 -18.74
N PHE A 204 -9.94 6.89 -18.52
CA PHE A 204 -11.25 6.28 -18.78
C PHE A 204 -11.52 6.10 -20.26
N GLN A 205 -11.13 7.04 -21.12
CA GLN A 205 -11.29 6.89 -22.56
C GLN A 205 -10.44 5.74 -23.11
N ILE A 206 -9.21 5.60 -22.60
CA ILE A 206 -8.35 4.46 -22.91
C ILE A 206 -9.02 3.14 -22.45
N ALA A 207 -9.61 3.13 -21.26
CA ALA A 207 -10.35 1.99 -20.73
C ALA A 207 -11.44 1.47 -21.67
N ASP A 208 -12.29 2.40 -22.11
CA ASP A 208 -13.50 2.11 -22.87
C ASP A 208 -13.15 1.57 -24.26
N GLY A 209 -12.01 2.03 -24.81
CA GLY A 209 -11.43 1.50 -26.03
C GLY A 209 -10.88 0.06 -25.91
N ILE A 210 -10.43 -0.35 -24.72
CA ILE A 210 -9.88 -1.69 -24.48
C ILE A 210 -10.96 -2.69 -24.03
N PHE A 211 -11.88 -2.25 -23.17
CA PHE A 211 -12.93 -3.09 -22.58
C PHE A 211 -14.30 -2.47 -22.78
N GLN A 212 -15.18 -3.18 -23.48
CA GLN A 212 -16.58 -2.76 -23.63
C GLN A 212 -17.24 -2.56 -22.26
N LYS A 213 -17.65 -1.32 -21.97
CA LYS A 213 -18.27 -0.91 -20.69
C LYS A 213 -19.41 -1.81 -20.21
N VAL A 214 -20.20 -2.38 -21.13
CA VAL A 214 -21.29 -3.32 -20.83
C VAL A 214 -20.83 -4.63 -20.16
N LYS A 215 -19.54 -4.97 -20.28
CA LYS A 215 -18.94 -6.19 -19.71
C LYS A 215 -18.22 -5.92 -18.40
N TRP A 216 -18.25 -4.69 -17.89
CA TRP A 216 -17.57 -4.36 -16.66
C TRP A 216 -18.34 -4.96 -15.47
N PRO A 217 -17.63 -5.41 -14.43
CA PRO A 217 -18.29 -5.85 -13.21
C PRO A 217 -18.92 -4.65 -12.47
N ASP A 218 -19.99 -4.89 -11.71
CA ASP A 218 -20.75 -3.84 -11.01
C ASP A 218 -19.88 -2.94 -10.13
N TRP A 219 -18.88 -3.52 -9.44
CA TRP A 219 -17.98 -2.76 -8.58
C TRP A 219 -17.13 -1.75 -9.37
N ALA A 220 -16.77 -2.05 -10.62
CA ALA A 220 -16.03 -1.13 -11.48
C ALA A 220 -16.93 0.06 -11.83
N HIS A 221 -18.17 -0.19 -12.22
CA HIS A 221 -19.15 0.86 -12.45
C HIS A 221 -19.34 1.76 -11.21
N ALA A 222 -19.50 1.15 -10.04
CA ALA A 222 -19.65 1.87 -8.77
C ALA A 222 -18.42 2.73 -8.41
N SER A 223 -17.22 2.25 -8.73
CA SER A 223 -15.99 2.98 -8.48
C SER A 223 -15.90 4.27 -9.33
N PHE A 224 -16.29 4.21 -10.61
CA PHE A 224 -16.20 5.37 -11.51
C PHE A 224 -17.30 6.40 -11.36
N ASN A 225 -18.53 5.95 -11.18
CA ASN A 225 -19.66 6.86 -11.03
C ASN A 225 -19.68 7.55 -9.66
N GLY A 226 -18.76 7.18 -8.76
CA GLY A 226 -18.64 7.77 -7.43
C GLY A 226 -19.59 7.18 -6.40
N ASN A 227 -20.30 6.09 -6.71
CA ASN A 227 -21.18 5.39 -5.76
C ASN A 227 -20.40 4.81 -4.56
N LEU A 228 -19.07 4.65 -4.70
CA LEU A 228 -18.21 4.26 -3.58
C LEU A 228 -17.80 5.45 -2.69
N ASN A 229 -18.14 6.69 -3.02
CA ASN A 229 -17.82 7.85 -2.18
C ASN A 229 -18.59 7.78 -0.86
N GLY A 230 -17.89 8.01 0.25
CA GLY A 230 -18.42 7.86 1.61
C GLY A 230 -18.60 6.41 2.06
N LEU A 231 -18.37 5.43 1.17
CA LEU A 231 -18.40 4.03 1.55
C LEU A 231 -17.08 3.65 2.22
N TRP A 232 -17.17 3.36 3.51
CA TRP A 232 -16.04 2.94 4.32
C TRP A 232 -16.35 1.59 4.95
N PRO A 233 -15.53 0.54 4.73
CA PRO A 233 -15.84 -0.79 5.26
C PRO A 233 -16.02 -0.84 6.78
N TRP A 234 -15.34 0.02 7.53
CA TRP A 234 -15.50 0.14 8.99
C TRP A 234 -16.85 0.72 9.44
N ASN A 235 -17.61 1.37 8.55
CA ASN A 235 -18.94 1.88 8.88
C ASN A 235 -20.05 0.86 8.59
N ILE A 236 -19.72 -0.30 8.00
CA ILE A 236 -20.70 -1.33 7.62
C ILE A 236 -20.91 -2.27 8.83
N PRO A 237 -22.12 -2.33 9.42
CA PRO A 237 -22.40 -3.23 10.54
C PRO A 237 -22.13 -4.69 10.17
N GLY A 238 -21.43 -5.42 11.05
CA GLY A 238 -21.10 -6.84 10.83
C GLY A 238 -20.00 -7.09 9.78
N ALA A 239 -19.39 -6.05 9.20
CA ALA A 239 -18.34 -6.23 8.19
C ALA A 239 -17.17 -7.09 8.68
N ARG A 240 -16.78 -6.96 9.95
CA ARG A 240 -15.70 -7.78 10.53
C ARG A 240 -15.99 -9.27 10.39
N ASP A 241 -17.15 -9.72 10.85
CA ASP A 241 -17.51 -11.14 10.85
C ASP A 241 -17.65 -11.68 9.43
N ILE A 242 -18.24 -10.88 8.53
CA ILE A 242 -18.36 -11.21 7.10
C ILE A 242 -16.97 -11.40 6.47
N LEU A 243 -16.05 -10.46 6.72
CA LEU A 243 -14.71 -10.50 6.13
C LEU A 243 -13.87 -11.64 6.70
N LEU A 244 -13.94 -11.89 8.01
CA LEU A 244 -13.24 -13.02 8.63
C LEU A 244 -13.78 -14.36 8.13
N GLN A 245 -15.10 -14.50 8.00
CA GLN A 245 -15.71 -15.73 7.48
C GLN A 245 -15.31 -15.97 6.01
N ALA A 246 -15.42 -14.95 5.16
CA ALA A 246 -15.04 -15.05 3.77
C ALA A 246 -13.51 -15.31 3.60
N ALA A 247 -12.66 -14.74 4.46
CA ALA A 247 -11.24 -15.05 4.48
C ALA A 247 -10.95 -16.52 4.81
N ARG A 248 -11.67 -17.10 5.78
CA ARG A 248 -11.56 -18.54 6.12
C ARG A 248 -11.98 -19.43 4.95
N GLU A 249 -13.09 -19.11 4.31
CA GLU A 249 -13.60 -19.85 3.15
C GLU A 249 -12.65 -19.77 1.94
N ALA A 250 -12.00 -18.62 1.74
CA ALA A 250 -11.06 -18.42 0.65
C ALA A 250 -9.74 -19.19 0.85
N LEU A 251 -9.30 -19.39 2.11
CA LEU A 251 -8.11 -20.19 2.45
C LEU A 251 -8.36 -21.70 2.40
N ALA A 252 -9.63 -22.14 2.43
CA ALA A 252 -10.01 -23.55 2.39
C ALA A 252 -10.12 -24.13 0.96
N LYS A 253 -9.98 -23.29 -0.07
CA LYS A 253 -10.05 -23.64 -1.49
C LYS A 253 -8.66 -23.69 -2.10
#